data_AF-A0A4U1JEP7-F1
#
_entry.id   AF-A0A4U1JEP7-F1
#
_cell.length_a   1.000
_cell.length_b   1.000
_cell.length_c   1.000
_cell.angle_alpha   90.00
_cell.angle_beta   90.00
_cell.angle_gamma   90.00
#
_symmetry.space_group_name_H-M   'P 1'
#
loop_
_entity.id
_entity.type
_entity.pdbx_description
1 polymer ?
#
loop_
_entity_poly.entity_id
_entity_poly.type
_entity_poly.pdbx_seq_one_letter_code
_entity_poly.pdbx_strand_id
1 'polypeptide(L)'
;MRLPSLLLGFALLLGTPVVFGQDAPDPRPKPTAEAFVHIEADAPLSLRRNVGRFGDVVCAAPCDRGITFDPQDRFSIEGVFLGAQPFTIGQAGPRVLLRVDTGNRGAFYSGISLATAGGAAALMSGIIFILAAVGDALGSGDGVEDRLKYGCLGAAIGGGVAMAVGIPLLVVSQTKVEVLPDPRREQARGIVTVRF
;
A
#
# COMPACT_ATOMS: atom_id res chain seq x y z
N MET A 1 3.26 37.45 -38.13
CA MET A 1 1.89 36.94 -38.35
C MET A 1 1.05 37.34 -37.14
N ARG A 2 0.11 38.26 -37.35
CA ARG A 2 -0.81 38.87 -36.38
C ARG A 2 -2.22 38.62 -36.89
N LEU A 3 -3.17 38.26 -36.02
CA LEU A 3 -4.65 38.41 -36.09
C LEU A 3 -5.31 37.38 -35.13
N PRO A 4 -6.53 37.60 -34.59
CA PRO A 4 -6.92 38.74 -33.76
C PRO A 4 -7.76 38.37 -32.53
N SER A 5 -7.70 39.30 -31.57
CA SER A 5 -8.76 39.73 -30.66
C SER A 5 -10.20 39.43 -31.11
N LEU A 6 -10.95 38.63 -30.33
CA LEU A 6 -12.41 38.57 -30.38
C LEU A 6 -12.98 38.41 -28.95
N LEU A 7 -13.68 39.48 -28.53
CA LEU A 7 -14.94 39.48 -27.76
C LEU A 7 -14.91 38.80 -26.38
N LEU A 8 -14.80 39.53 -25.26
CA LEU A 8 -15.80 40.48 -24.73
C LEU A 8 -17.24 39.90 -24.72
N GLY A 9 -17.41 38.80 -23.97
CA GLY A 9 -18.70 38.25 -23.56
C GLY A 9 -18.90 38.46 -22.06
N PHE A 10 -19.37 39.66 -21.70
CA PHE A 10 -19.72 40.07 -20.34
C PHE A 10 -21.04 39.38 -19.94
N ALA A 11 -20.97 38.14 -19.46
CA ALA A 11 -22.13 37.43 -18.94
C ALA A 11 -22.34 37.81 -17.46
N LEU A 12 -23.26 38.76 -17.25
CA LEU A 12 -23.93 39.07 -15.99
C LEU A 12 -24.63 37.80 -15.47
N LEU A 13 -23.90 36.97 -14.71
CA LEU A 13 -24.50 35.92 -13.90
C LEU A 13 -25.05 36.56 -12.63
N LEU A 14 -26.37 36.67 -12.59
CA LEU A 14 -27.19 36.99 -11.44
C LEU A 14 -26.69 36.21 -10.22
N GLY A 15 -26.09 36.93 -9.27
CA GLY A 15 -25.77 36.42 -7.94
C GLY A 15 -27.06 36.13 -7.20
N THR A 16 -27.53 34.88 -7.26
CA THR A 16 -28.49 34.38 -6.29
C THR A 16 -27.82 34.47 -4.91
N PRO A 17 -28.49 35.06 -3.90
CA PRO A 17 -27.98 35.01 -2.53
C PRO A 17 -27.93 33.53 -2.16
N VAL A 18 -26.72 33.01 -1.98
CA VAL A 18 -26.50 31.72 -1.31
C VAL A 18 -27.05 31.92 0.10
N VAL A 19 -28.27 31.47 0.31
CA VAL A 19 -28.83 31.27 1.64
C VAL A 19 -27.92 30.21 2.27
N PHE A 20 -26.99 30.66 3.11
CA PHE A 20 -26.29 29.78 4.04
C PHE A 20 -27.39 29.15 4.91
N GLY A 21 -27.82 27.96 4.50
CA GLY A 21 -28.70 27.14 5.31
C GLY A 21 -28.05 27.03 6.68
N GLN A 22 -28.79 27.45 7.71
CA GLN A 22 -28.43 27.18 9.10
C GLN A 22 -28.01 25.72 9.16
N ASP A 23 -26.76 25.48 9.56
CA ASP A 23 -26.19 24.15 9.73
C ASP A 23 -27.22 23.29 10.47
N ALA A 24 -27.86 22.40 9.72
CA ALA A 24 -28.66 21.35 10.32
C ALA A 24 -27.73 20.67 11.32
N PRO A 25 -28.15 20.44 12.59
CA PRO A 25 -27.31 19.77 13.57
C PRO A 25 -26.75 18.52 12.93
N ASP A 26 -25.44 18.52 12.71
CA ASP A 26 -24.76 17.43 12.03
C ASP A 26 -25.11 16.15 12.79
N PRO A 27 -25.83 15.20 12.17
CA PRO A 27 -26.27 13.99 12.86
C PRO A 27 -25.11 13.06 13.20
N ARG A 28 -23.86 13.45 12.85
CA ARG A 28 -22.68 12.70 13.26
C ARG A 28 -22.62 12.62 14.78
N PRO A 29 -22.45 11.40 15.34
CA PRO A 29 -22.24 11.21 16.77
C PRO A 29 -21.14 12.14 17.25
N LYS A 30 -21.40 12.84 18.37
CA LYS A 30 -20.39 13.70 18.98
C LYS A 30 -19.17 12.82 19.30
N PRO A 31 -17.94 13.20 18.89
CA PRO A 31 -16.75 12.40 19.15
C PRO A 31 -16.65 12.08 20.64
N THR A 32 -16.61 10.80 20.98
CA THR A 32 -16.71 10.33 22.36
C THR A 32 -15.36 10.04 23.00
N ALA A 33 -14.30 9.91 22.20
CA ALA A 33 -12.96 9.59 22.68
C ALA A 33 -11.93 10.65 22.25
N GLU A 34 -10.96 10.87 23.12
CA GLU A 34 -9.76 11.66 22.88
C GLU A 34 -8.54 10.78 23.14
N ALA A 35 -7.58 10.79 22.22
CA ALA A 35 -6.27 10.17 22.44
C ALA A 35 -5.16 11.07 21.91
N PHE A 36 -4.06 11.10 22.65
CA PHE A 36 -2.83 11.72 22.19
C PHE A 36 -2.07 10.73 21.32
N VAL A 37 -1.84 11.10 20.06
CA VAL A 37 -1.14 10.26 19.09
C VAL A 37 0.25 10.84 18.87
N HIS A 38 1.25 9.99 19.11
CA HIS A 38 2.64 10.24 18.75
C HIS A 38 3.00 9.34 17.58
N ILE A 39 3.46 9.92 16.46
CA ILE A 39 3.87 9.16 15.27
C ILE A 39 5.36 9.36 15.03
N GLU A 40 6.12 8.27 15.17
CA GLU A 40 7.51 8.18 14.75
C GLU A 40 7.58 7.44 13.41
N ALA A 41 8.16 8.09 12.41
CA ALA A 41 8.33 7.53 11.08
C ALA A 41 9.71 7.91 10.51
N ASP A 42 10.28 7.01 9.75
CA ASP A 42 11.54 7.21 9.00
C ASP A 42 11.34 7.97 7.67
N ALA A 43 10.09 8.11 7.21
CA ALA A 43 9.73 8.86 6.00
C ALA A 43 8.42 9.67 6.17
N PRO A 44 8.19 10.73 5.35
CA PRO A 44 6.99 11.55 5.46
C PRO A 44 5.73 10.76 5.15
N LEU A 45 4.77 10.82 6.07
CA LEU A 45 3.52 10.06 6.02
C LEU A 45 2.36 10.83 6.63
N SER A 46 1.14 10.44 6.29
CA SER A 46 -0.09 11.02 6.83
C SER A 46 -0.99 9.95 7.43
N LEU A 47 -1.43 10.18 8.65
CA LEU A 47 -2.50 9.43 9.29
C LEU A 47 -3.83 9.93 8.73
N ARG A 48 -4.55 9.05 8.05
CA ARG A 48 -5.87 9.33 7.48
C ARG A 48 -6.93 8.53 8.21
N ARG A 49 -8.01 9.19 8.59
CA ARG A 49 -9.20 8.60 9.18
C ARG A 49 -10.16 8.23 8.05
N ASN A 50 -10.57 6.97 7.97
CA ASN A 50 -11.48 6.45 6.95
C ASN A 50 -12.94 6.76 7.31
N VAL A 51 -13.28 8.04 7.25
CA VAL A 51 -14.65 8.54 7.38
C VAL A 51 -15.19 8.98 6.01
N GLY A 52 -16.36 8.45 5.64
CA GLY A 52 -16.97 8.71 4.32
C GLY A 52 -16.17 8.13 3.14
N ARG A 53 -16.32 8.72 1.95
CA ARG A 53 -15.72 8.22 0.70
C ARG A 53 -14.23 8.58 0.57
N PHE A 54 -13.86 9.75 1.06
CA PHE A 54 -12.52 10.31 0.87
C PHE A 54 -11.67 10.26 2.13
N GLY A 55 -12.22 9.85 3.27
CA GLY A 55 -11.49 9.96 4.53
C GLY A 55 -11.10 11.41 4.87
N ASP A 56 -10.42 11.56 5.98
CA ASP A 56 -9.97 12.85 6.50
C ASP A 56 -8.53 12.74 6.96
N VAL A 57 -7.67 13.68 6.55
CA VAL A 57 -6.26 13.66 6.93
C VAL A 57 -6.15 14.24 8.35
N VAL A 58 -5.84 13.37 9.31
CA VAL A 58 -5.77 13.76 10.71
C VAL A 58 -4.47 14.49 10.95
N CYS A 59 -3.32 13.89 10.64
CA CYS A 59 -2.03 14.58 10.74
C CYS A 59 -0.97 13.97 9.84
N ALA A 60 0.10 14.72 9.61
CA ALA A 60 1.31 14.25 8.94
C ALA A 60 2.42 14.02 9.96
N ALA A 61 3.22 12.96 9.78
CA ALA A 61 4.38 12.68 10.62
C ALA A 61 5.51 13.69 10.36
N PRO A 62 6.26 14.09 11.40
CA PRO A 62 6.07 13.76 12.82
C PRO A 62 4.81 14.44 13.41
N CYS A 63 4.03 13.70 14.20
CA CYS A 63 2.76 14.17 14.75
C CYS A 63 2.71 13.94 16.27
N ASP A 64 2.41 15.01 17.00
CA ASP A 64 2.38 15.06 18.48
C ASP A 64 1.14 15.82 18.96
N ARG A 65 -0.05 15.24 18.76
CA ARG A 65 -1.29 15.95 19.09
C ARG A 65 -2.40 15.05 19.59
N GLY A 66 -3.25 15.64 20.43
CA GLY A 66 -4.56 15.08 20.78
C GLY A 66 -5.46 15.07 19.56
N ILE A 67 -6.09 13.93 19.28
CA ILE A 67 -7.10 13.76 18.25
C ILE A 67 -8.39 13.28 18.91
N THR A 68 -9.52 13.82 18.46
CA THR A 68 -10.85 13.37 18.84
C THR A 68 -11.41 12.46 17.76
N PHE A 69 -11.93 11.31 18.16
CA PHE A 69 -12.40 10.28 17.25
C PHE A 69 -13.54 9.46 17.85
N ASP A 70 -14.24 8.74 16.99
CA ASP A 70 -15.18 7.70 17.40
C ASP A 70 -14.43 6.37 17.58
N PRO A 71 -14.68 5.59 18.65
CA PRO A 71 -14.08 4.26 18.82
C PRO A 71 -14.24 3.31 17.62
N GLN A 72 -15.23 3.52 16.76
CA GLN A 72 -15.47 2.75 15.53
C GLN A 72 -14.69 3.27 14.31
N ASP A 73 -14.05 4.44 14.42
CA ASP A 73 -13.27 5.04 13.34
C ASP A 73 -12.08 4.12 12.97
N ARG A 74 -11.95 3.85 11.67
CA ARG A 74 -10.79 3.16 11.12
C ARG A 74 -9.77 4.19 10.64
N PHE A 75 -8.50 3.95 10.93
CA PHE A 75 -7.38 4.79 10.53
C PHE A 75 -6.50 4.00 9.57
N SER A 76 -5.96 4.66 8.56
CA SER A 76 -4.95 4.11 7.66
C SER A 76 -3.77 5.06 7.58
N ILE A 77 -2.58 4.48 7.40
CA ILE A 77 -1.36 5.24 7.17
C ILE A 77 -1.19 5.34 5.67
N GLU A 78 -1.22 6.57 5.17
CA GLU A 78 -0.93 6.87 3.77
C GLU A 78 0.42 7.58 3.68
N GLY A 79 1.14 7.31 2.59
CA GLY A 79 2.44 7.93 2.38
C GLY A 79 3.05 7.48 1.07
N VAL A 80 4.33 7.74 0.94
CA VAL A 80 5.14 7.32 -0.21
C VAL A 80 5.52 5.83 -0.08
N PHE A 81 4.67 4.97 0.48
CA PHE A 81 4.87 3.53 0.60
C PHE A 81 3.53 2.80 0.39
N LEU A 82 3.51 1.48 0.49
CA LEU A 82 2.27 0.71 0.43
C LEU A 82 1.39 1.12 1.61
N GLY A 83 0.12 1.42 1.35
CA GLY A 83 -0.81 1.80 2.40
C GLY A 83 -0.98 0.67 3.40
N ALA A 84 -0.87 0.98 4.69
CA ALA A 84 -1.16 0.02 5.74
C ALA A 84 -2.65 -0.33 5.75
N GLN A 85 -3.01 -1.56 6.15
CA GLN A 85 -4.41 -1.92 6.33
C GLN A 85 -5.07 -1.03 7.39
N PRO A 86 -6.37 -0.74 7.26
CA PRO A 86 -7.08 0.08 8.24
C PRO A 86 -7.08 -0.58 9.64
N PHE A 87 -6.75 0.18 10.67
CA PHE A 87 -6.73 -0.25 12.08
C PHE A 87 -7.59 0.69 12.95
N THR A 88 -7.92 0.27 14.18
CA THR A 88 -8.69 1.09 15.14
C THR A 88 -7.82 1.50 16.32
N ILE A 89 -7.89 2.78 16.72
CA ILE A 89 -7.11 3.33 17.85
C ILE A 89 -7.83 3.11 19.19
N GLY A 90 -9.15 2.90 19.16
CA GLY A 90 -10.00 2.85 20.36
C GLY A 90 -9.62 1.81 21.42
N GLN A 91 -8.83 0.78 21.07
CA GLN A 91 -8.36 -0.22 22.04
C GLN A 91 -7.00 0.09 22.68
N ALA A 92 -6.22 1.03 22.13
CA ALA A 92 -4.85 1.31 22.57
C ALA A 92 -4.75 2.26 23.78
N GLY A 93 -5.86 2.92 24.16
CA GLY A 93 -5.94 3.81 25.31
C GLY A 93 -5.75 5.30 24.98
N PRO A 94 -5.58 6.16 26.01
CA PRO A 94 -5.57 7.63 25.85
C PRO A 94 -4.27 8.17 25.23
N ARG A 95 -3.23 7.34 25.10
CA ARG A 95 -1.94 7.69 24.51
C ARG A 95 -1.47 6.55 23.65
N VAL A 96 -1.20 6.84 22.38
CA VAL A 96 -0.87 5.84 21.38
C VAL A 96 0.40 6.26 20.68
N LEU A 97 1.42 5.39 20.76
CA LEU A 97 2.65 5.54 20.01
C LEU A 97 2.57 4.66 18.78
N LEU A 98 2.60 5.29 17.60
CA LEU A 98 2.63 4.63 16.31
C LEU A 98 4.06 4.71 15.78
N ARG A 99 4.76 3.58 15.80
CA ARG A 99 6.06 3.45 15.16
C ARG A 99 5.86 2.82 13.79
N VAL A 100 6.21 3.56 12.75
CA VAL A 100 6.00 3.15 11.36
C VAL A 100 7.34 3.00 10.70
N ASP A 101 7.71 1.77 10.37
CA ASP A 101 8.88 1.49 9.54
C ASP A 101 8.44 1.42 8.08
N THR A 102 8.84 2.41 7.31
CA THR A 102 8.44 2.57 5.92
C THR A 102 9.28 1.63 5.05
N GLY A 103 8.69 0.48 4.69
CA GLY A 103 9.35 -0.50 3.84
C GLY A 103 9.90 0.11 2.54
N ASN A 104 11.08 -0.33 2.10
CA ASN A 104 11.72 0.19 0.91
C ASN A 104 10.92 -0.16 -0.36
N ARG A 105 10.27 0.85 -0.97
CA ARG A 105 9.54 0.70 -2.24
C ARG A 105 10.38 0.07 -3.33
N GLY A 106 11.66 0.43 -3.42
CA GLY A 106 12.57 -0.12 -4.43
C GLY A 106 12.66 -1.63 -4.32
N ALA A 107 12.79 -2.15 -3.10
CA ALA A 107 12.86 -3.58 -2.82
C ALA A 107 11.53 -4.30 -3.17
N PHE A 108 10.39 -3.69 -2.86
CA PHE A 108 9.08 -4.25 -3.20
C PHE A 108 8.86 -4.33 -4.72
N TYR A 109 9.07 -3.23 -5.45
CA TYR A 109 8.91 -3.22 -6.91
C TYR A 109 9.94 -4.13 -7.61
N SER A 110 11.18 -4.18 -7.14
CA SER A 110 12.17 -5.13 -7.63
C SER A 110 11.74 -6.57 -7.33
N GLY A 111 11.18 -6.82 -6.15
CA GLY A 111 10.65 -8.13 -5.76
C GLY A 111 9.51 -8.58 -6.67
N ILE A 112 8.53 -7.70 -6.95
CA ILE A 112 7.41 -8.00 -7.85
C ILE A 112 7.91 -8.26 -9.26
N SER A 113 8.78 -7.40 -9.79
CA SER A 113 9.28 -7.53 -11.16
C SER A 113 10.11 -8.79 -11.34
N LEU A 114 10.98 -9.12 -10.38
CA LEU A 114 11.75 -10.37 -10.38
C LEU A 114 10.85 -11.60 -10.24
N ALA A 115 9.86 -11.57 -9.34
CA ALA A 115 8.94 -12.69 -9.15
C ALA A 115 8.04 -12.92 -10.38
N THR A 116 7.53 -11.85 -11.00
CA THR A 116 6.69 -11.95 -12.21
C THR A 116 7.50 -12.36 -13.43
N ALA A 117 8.67 -11.76 -13.67
CA ALA A 117 9.56 -12.15 -14.76
C ALA A 117 10.07 -13.60 -14.59
N GLY A 118 10.51 -13.96 -13.37
CA GLY A 118 10.95 -15.31 -13.04
C GLY A 118 9.84 -16.34 -13.19
N GLY A 119 8.62 -16.03 -12.73
CA GLY A 119 7.46 -16.89 -12.86
C GLY A 119 7.00 -17.08 -14.30
N ALA A 120 6.98 -16.01 -15.10
CA ALA A 120 6.65 -16.09 -16.51
C ALA A 120 7.69 -16.93 -17.28
N ALA A 121 8.98 -16.74 -17.02
CA ALA A 121 10.05 -17.53 -17.62
C ALA A 121 9.93 -19.02 -17.24
N ALA A 122 9.66 -19.32 -15.96
CA ALA A 122 9.45 -20.68 -15.49
C ALA A 122 8.24 -21.34 -16.18
N LEU A 123 7.10 -20.64 -16.27
CA LEU A 123 5.90 -21.15 -16.94
C LEU A 123 6.15 -21.42 -18.43
N MET A 124 6.77 -20.49 -19.15
CA MET A 124 7.09 -20.67 -20.56
C MET A 124 8.05 -21.84 -20.78
N SER A 125 9.08 -21.97 -19.95
CA SER A 125 10.01 -23.11 -20.03
C SER A 125 9.31 -24.45 -19.76
N GLY A 126 8.37 -24.49 -18.83
CA GLY A 126 7.55 -25.67 -18.54
C GLY A 126 6.65 -26.07 -19.70
N ILE A 127 6.00 -25.12 -20.37
CA ILE A 127 5.15 -25.39 -21.54
C ILE A 127 5.98 -25.97 -22.69
N ILE A 128 7.14 -25.37 -22.99
CA ILE A 128 8.04 -25.87 -24.05
C ILE A 128 8.51 -27.29 -23.72
N PHE A 129 8.84 -27.57 -22.45
CA PHE A 129 9.26 -28.89 -22.02
C PHE A 129 8.16 -29.95 -22.23
N ILE A 130 6.91 -29.62 -21.89
CA ILE A 130 5.76 -30.52 -22.11
C ILE A 130 5.55 -30.77 -23.60
N LEU A 131 5.60 -29.72 -24.44
CA LEU A 131 5.44 -29.86 -25.89
C LEU A 131 6.56 -30.71 -26.51
N ALA A 132 7.80 -30.53 -26.06
CA ALA A 132 8.93 -31.35 -26.50
C ALA A 132 8.74 -32.82 -26.10
N ALA A 133 8.32 -33.09 -24.86
CA ALA A 133 8.05 -34.45 -24.39
C ALA A 133 6.92 -35.14 -25.17
N VAL A 134 5.88 -34.40 -25.55
CA VAL A 134 4.77 -34.91 -26.40
C VAL A 134 5.25 -35.16 -27.83
N GLY A 135 6.09 -34.30 -28.39
CA GLY A 135 6.70 -34.48 -29.72
C GLY A 135 7.54 -35.75 -29.81
N ASP A 136 8.40 -36.00 -28.81
CA ASP A 136 9.20 -37.21 -28.69
C ASP A 136 8.31 -38.47 -28.58
N ALA A 137 7.23 -38.40 -27.79
CA ALA A 137 6.29 -39.52 -27.63
C ALA A 137 5.49 -39.84 -28.91
N LEU A 138 5.25 -38.85 -29.77
CA LEU A 138 4.56 -39.00 -31.04
C LEU A 138 5.49 -39.43 -32.19
N GLY A 139 6.79 -39.63 -31.93
CA GLY A 139 7.75 -40.16 -32.91
C GLY A 139 8.11 -39.19 -34.03
N SER A 140 7.82 -37.88 -33.89
CA SER A 140 8.39 -36.84 -34.76
C SER A 140 9.85 -36.63 -34.36
N GLY A 141 10.73 -37.48 -34.89
CA GLY A 141 12.18 -37.45 -34.68
C GLY A 141 12.90 -36.29 -35.36
N ASP A 142 12.28 -35.11 -35.45
CA ASP A 142 12.98 -33.89 -35.83
C ASP A 142 13.76 -33.43 -34.60
N GLY A 143 15.05 -33.73 -34.61
CA GLY A 143 15.98 -33.42 -33.53
C GLY A 143 15.87 -31.97 -33.10
N VAL A 144 15.15 -31.75 -32.00
CA VAL A 144 15.13 -30.49 -31.27
C VAL A 144 16.60 -30.15 -30.98
N GLU A 145 17.14 -29.21 -31.74
CA GLU A 145 18.56 -28.81 -31.73
C GLU A 145 19.03 -28.68 -30.28
N ASP A 146 20.22 -29.21 -29.96
CA ASP A 146 20.81 -29.17 -28.61
C ASP A 146 20.78 -27.76 -27.99
N ARG A 147 20.80 -26.72 -28.82
CA ARG A 147 20.63 -25.31 -28.41
C ARG A 147 19.32 -25.04 -27.67
N LEU A 148 18.20 -25.65 -28.06
CA LEU A 148 16.91 -25.47 -27.39
C LEU A 148 16.90 -26.17 -26.03
N LYS A 149 17.50 -27.36 -25.93
CA LYS A 149 17.64 -28.10 -24.67
C LYS A 149 18.49 -27.32 -23.65
N TYR A 150 19.67 -26.83 -24.05
CA TYR A 150 20.52 -26.03 -23.18
C TYR A 150 19.91 -24.66 -22.85
N GLY A 151 19.19 -24.05 -23.79
CA GLY A 151 18.46 -22.80 -23.58
C GLY A 151 17.33 -22.92 -22.55
N CYS A 152 16.49 -23.97 -22.66
CA CYS A 152 15.42 -24.23 -21.70
C CYS A 152 15.94 -24.58 -20.30
N LEU A 153 17.03 -25.37 -20.21
CA LEU A 153 17.65 -25.71 -18.93
C LEU A 153 18.18 -24.44 -18.24
N GLY A 154 18.85 -23.56 -18.99
CA GLY A 154 19.34 -22.28 -18.47
C GLY A 154 18.21 -21.36 -18.00
N ALA A 155 17.11 -21.29 -18.77
CA ALA A 155 15.94 -20.50 -18.40
C ALA A 155 15.24 -21.03 -17.13
N ALA A 156 15.14 -22.36 -16.99
CA ALA A 156 14.53 -22.97 -15.81
C ALA A 156 15.36 -22.71 -14.53
N ILE A 157 16.68 -22.88 -14.61
CA ILE A 157 17.58 -22.60 -13.46
C ILE A 157 17.58 -21.11 -13.13
N GLY A 158 17.69 -20.24 -14.15
CA GLY A 158 17.64 -18.79 -13.97
C GLY A 158 16.33 -18.31 -13.37
N GLY A 159 15.19 -18.84 -13.83
CA GLY A 159 13.86 -18.56 -13.27
C GLY A 159 13.72 -19.03 -11.82
N GLY A 160 14.25 -20.21 -11.49
CA GLY A 160 14.26 -20.75 -10.13
C GLY A 160 15.05 -19.86 -9.14
N VAL A 161 16.24 -19.38 -9.55
CA VAL A 161 17.05 -18.47 -8.72
C VAL A 161 16.35 -17.12 -8.54
N ALA A 162 15.77 -16.56 -9.61
CA ALA A 162 15.02 -15.31 -9.54
C ALA A 162 13.82 -15.39 -8.58
N MET A 163 13.09 -16.52 -8.57
CA MET A 163 12.03 -16.81 -7.61
C MET A 163 12.56 -16.94 -6.17
N ALA A 164 13.64 -17.69 -5.97
CA ALA A 164 14.24 -17.92 -4.66
C ALA A 164 14.72 -16.62 -3.99
N VAL A 165 15.16 -15.64 -4.79
CA VAL A 165 15.55 -14.31 -4.30
C VAL A 165 14.36 -13.34 -4.23
N GLY A 166 13.43 -13.41 -5.17
CA GLY A 166 12.28 -12.50 -5.25
C GLY A 166 11.30 -12.66 -4.09
N ILE A 167 11.00 -13.89 -3.66
CA ILE A 167 10.02 -14.15 -2.60
C ILE A 167 10.47 -13.57 -1.25
N PRO A 168 11.70 -13.80 -0.76
CA PRO A 168 12.17 -13.19 0.48
C PRO A 168 12.16 -11.64 0.44
N LEU A 169 12.51 -11.05 -0.71
CA LEU A 169 12.46 -9.60 -0.88
C LEU A 169 11.04 -9.05 -0.74
N LEU A 170 10.03 -9.75 -1.28
CA LEU A 170 8.63 -9.39 -1.10
C LEU A 170 8.21 -9.44 0.37
N VAL A 171 8.61 -10.47 1.11
CA VAL A 171 8.27 -10.62 2.54
C VAL A 171 8.93 -9.54 3.40
N VAL A 172 10.21 -9.22 3.15
CA VAL A 172 10.94 -8.24 3.96
C VAL A 172 10.53 -6.80 3.65
N SER A 173 9.93 -6.55 2.49
CA SER A 173 9.51 -5.20 2.08
C SER A 173 8.18 -4.71 2.65
N GLN A 174 7.55 -5.48 3.55
CA GLN A 174 6.30 -5.08 4.19
C GLN A 174 6.51 -3.90 5.16
N THR A 175 5.55 -2.98 5.16
CA THR A 175 5.48 -1.90 6.15
C THR A 175 5.06 -2.47 7.49
N LYS A 176 5.89 -2.30 8.51
CA LYS A 176 5.58 -2.74 9.86
C LYS A 176 5.05 -1.55 10.66
N VAL A 177 3.84 -1.69 11.19
CA VAL A 177 3.24 -0.71 12.10
C VAL A 177 3.19 -1.35 13.48
N GLU A 178 4.00 -0.84 14.38
CA GLU A 178 3.96 -1.23 15.78
C GLU A 178 3.14 -0.20 16.56
N VAL A 179 2.05 -0.67 17.16
CA VAL A 179 1.25 0.13 18.09
C VAL A 179 1.78 -0.16 19.48
N LEU A 180 2.57 0.76 20.04
CA LEU A 180 3.10 0.62 21.39
C LEU A 180 2.17 1.32 22.38
N PRO A 181 1.73 0.63 23.46
CA PRO A 181 1.12 1.29 24.61
C PRO A 181 2.13 2.24 25.26
N ASP A 182 1.65 3.38 25.78
CA ASP A 182 2.50 4.39 26.45
C ASP A 182 3.47 3.72 27.46
N PRO A 183 4.80 3.91 27.30
CA PRO A 183 5.79 3.33 28.22
C PRO A 183 5.61 3.78 29.67
N ARG A 184 4.88 4.87 29.95
CA ARG A 184 4.58 5.27 31.34
C ARG A 184 3.59 4.35 32.06
N ARG A 185 2.89 3.45 31.35
CA ARG A 185 2.08 2.37 31.95
C ARG A 185 2.78 1.01 31.80
N GLU A 186 3.93 0.88 32.43
CA GLU A 186 4.85 -0.26 32.30
C GLU A 186 4.35 -1.63 32.80
N GLN A 187 3.08 -1.81 33.17
CA GLN A 187 2.61 -3.05 33.85
C GLN A 187 1.56 -3.90 33.13
N ALA A 188 1.11 -3.55 31.92
CA ALA A 188 0.18 -4.40 31.15
C ALA A 188 0.67 -4.61 29.71
N ARG A 189 1.77 -5.37 29.56
CA ARG A 189 2.35 -5.69 28.25
C ARG A 189 1.48 -6.73 27.51
N GLY A 190 0.70 -6.28 26.55
CA GLY A 190 0.29 -7.08 25.40
C GLY A 190 0.96 -6.52 24.16
N ILE A 191 2.03 -7.16 23.66
CA ILE A 191 2.60 -6.82 22.36
C ILE A 191 1.67 -7.39 21.30
N VAL A 192 0.79 -6.56 20.75
CA VAL A 192 0.00 -6.94 19.57
C VAL A 192 0.89 -6.73 18.36
N THR A 193 1.67 -7.76 18.02
CA THR A 193 2.45 -7.75 16.78
C THR A 193 1.48 -8.05 15.64
N VAL A 194 1.00 -7.02 14.96
CA VAL A 194 0.25 -7.22 13.71
C VAL A 194 1.28 -7.49 12.62
N ARG A 195 1.50 -8.77 12.32
CA ARG A 195 2.22 -9.17 11.11
C ARG A 195 1.24 -9.10 9.95
N PHE A 196 1.63 -8.37 8.91
CA PHE A 196 0.86 -8.21 7.68
C PHE A 196 1.35 -9.18 6.61
#